data_AF-A0A961NMU4-F1
#
_entry.id   AF-A0A961NMU4-F1
#
_cell.length_a   1.000
_cell.length_b   1.000
_cell.length_c   1.000
_cell.angle_alpha   90.00
_cell.angle_beta   90.00
_cell.angle_gamma   90.00
#
_symmetry.space_group_name_H-M   'P 1'
#
loop_
_entity.id
_entity.type
_entity.pdbx_description
1 polymer ?
#
loop_
_entity_poly.entity_id
_entity_poly.type
_entity_poly.pdbx_seq_one_letter_code
_entity_poly.pdbx_strand_id
1 'polypeptide(L)'
;RSEAYNSGIRSYRAGKYTEAVEFLRRVLLERVDDELNEKALYWTAESLAGAGNEAAALNAYDAVLTNASMAMDQPALIKKGILLFNKNRYEEAAASFQKAIDDYPDGDYIEKAIEWRRETRAMIREQSVLENARFYRPGDLRDGDFY
;
A
#
# COMPACT_ATOMS: atom_id res chain seq x y z
N ARG A 1 -10.90 20.47 -14.02
CA ARG A 1 -9.76 19.52 -14.04
C ARG A 1 -8.50 20.29 -14.44
N SER A 2 -7.45 20.25 -13.61
CA SER A 2 -6.19 20.98 -13.86
C SER A 2 -5.43 20.39 -15.06
N GLU A 3 -4.86 21.25 -15.91
CA GLU A 3 -3.99 20.84 -17.03
C GLU A 3 -2.77 20.05 -16.52
N ALA A 4 -2.20 20.50 -15.40
CA ALA A 4 -1.07 19.83 -14.74
C ALA A 4 -1.44 18.41 -14.31
N TYR A 5 -2.65 18.18 -13.80
CA TYR A 5 -3.11 16.84 -13.46
C TYR A 5 -3.11 15.93 -14.69
N ASN A 6 -3.72 16.38 -15.80
CA ASN A 6 -3.78 15.59 -17.03
C ASN A 6 -2.37 15.29 -17.59
N SER A 7 -1.46 16.24 -17.53
CA SER A 7 -0.05 16.04 -17.92
C SER A 7 0.63 15.00 -17.02
N GLY A 8 0.43 15.07 -15.71
CA GLY A 8 0.94 14.09 -14.75
C GLY A 8 0.45 12.66 -15.05
N ILE A 9 -0.84 12.48 -15.30
CA ILE A 9 -1.41 11.16 -15.65
C ILE A 9 -0.83 10.65 -16.98
N ARG A 10 -0.63 11.51 -17.99
CA ARG A 10 -0.01 11.11 -19.25
C ARG A 10 1.43 10.66 -19.06
N SER A 11 2.22 11.41 -18.29
CA SER A 11 3.61 11.04 -18.01
C SER A 11 3.71 9.73 -17.23
N TYR A 12 2.82 9.51 -16.24
CA TYR A 12 2.74 8.23 -15.53
C TYR A 12 2.47 7.06 -16.49
N ARG A 13 1.46 7.20 -17.36
CA ARG A 13 1.12 6.17 -18.36
C ARG A 13 2.24 5.93 -19.37
N ALA A 14 3.08 6.91 -19.61
CA ALA A 14 4.26 6.79 -20.47
C ALA A 14 5.48 6.19 -19.74
N GLY A 15 5.36 5.79 -18.47
CA GLY A 15 6.46 5.28 -17.64
C GLY A 15 7.44 6.37 -17.19
N LYS A 16 7.15 7.65 -17.45
CA LYS A 16 7.97 8.79 -17.08
C LYS A 16 7.60 9.25 -15.67
N TYR A 17 7.90 8.41 -14.69
CA TYR A 17 7.42 8.58 -13.33
C TYR A 17 7.91 9.86 -12.65
N THR A 18 9.18 10.24 -12.83
CA THR A 18 9.73 11.48 -12.26
C THR A 18 9.00 12.71 -12.80
N GLU A 19 8.78 12.77 -14.12
CA GLU A 19 8.04 13.85 -14.77
C GLU A 19 6.57 13.89 -14.31
N ALA A 20 5.95 12.72 -14.11
CA ALA A 20 4.60 12.62 -13.55
C ALA A 20 4.51 13.28 -12.17
N VAL A 21 5.47 12.98 -11.28
CA VAL A 21 5.54 13.60 -9.94
C VAL A 21 5.70 15.12 -10.03
N GLU A 22 6.51 15.63 -10.96
CA GLU A 22 6.68 17.08 -11.14
C GLU A 22 5.38 17.78 -11.53
N PHE A 23 4.62 17.21 -12.46
CA PHE A 23 3.32 17.75 -12.85
C PHE A 23 2.29 17.65 -11.72
N LEU A 24 2.23 16.52 -11.03
CA LEU A 24 1.28 16.31 -9.93
C LEU A 24 1.58 17.20 -8.73
N ARG A 25 2.86 17.49 -8.44
CA ARG A 25 3.25 18.48 -7.42
C ARG A 25 2.67 19.87 -7.68
N ARG A 26 2.55 20.29 -8.94
CA ARG A 26 1.93 21.59 -9.27
C ARG A 26 0.46 21.62 -8.86
N VAL A 27 -0.26 20.51 -9.10
CA VAL A 27 -1.66 20.36 -8.65
C VAL A 27 -1.76 20.51 -7.14
N LEU A 28 -0.86 19.85 -6.40
CA LEU A 28 -0.82 19.89 -4.94
C LEU A 28 -0.45 21.27 -4.36
N LEU A 29 0.27 22.10 -5.12
CA LEU A 29 0.57 23.48 -4.73
C LEU A 29 -0.62 24.41 -4.93
N GLU A 30 -1.43 24.18 -5.97
CA GLU A 30 -2.62 24.98 -6.27
C GLU A 30 -3.77 24.72 -5.29
N ARG A 31 -3.83 23.50 -4.70
CA ARG A 31 -4.84 23.07 -3.72
C ARG A 31 -6.28 23.42 -4.12
N VAL A 32 -6.63 23.14 -5.38
CA VAL A 32 -7.90 23.57 -5.99
C VAL A 32 -9.12 23.05 -5.23
N ASP A 33 -9.13 21.75 -4.90
CA ASP A 33 -10.18 21.09 -4.11
C ASP A 33 -9.66 19.77 -3.52
N ASP A 34 -10.30 19.27 -2.47
CA ASP A 34 -9.82 18.11 -1.71
C ASP A 34 -9.82 16.82 -2.52
N GLU A 35 -10.79 16.61 -3.41
CA GLU A 35 -10.88 15.37 -4.22
C GLU A 35 -9.79 15.36 -5.31
N LEU A 36 -9.53 16.49 -5.97
CA LEU A 36 -8.45 16.61 -6.93
C LEU A 36 -7.08 16.49 -6.25
N ASN A 37 -6.92 17.08 -5.06
CA ASN A 37 -5.71 16.95 -4.25
C ASN A 37 -5.46 15.49 -3.89
N GLU A 38 -6.48 14.78 -3.43
CA GLU A 38 -6.40 13.35 -3.10
C GLU A 38 -5.95 12.52 -4.30
N LYS A 39 -6.57 12.73 -5.47
CA LYS A 39 -6.20 12.05 -6.71
C LYS A 39 -4.76 12.36 -7.10
N ALA A 40 -4.33 13.61 -6.97
CA ALA A 40 -2.96 13.99 -7.27
C ALA A 40 -1.96 13.35 -6.30
N LEU A 41 -2.29 13.24 -5.01
CA LEU A 41 -1.49 12.50 -4.03
C LEU A 41 -1.39 11.01 -4.38
N TYR A 42 -2.52 10.38 -4.73
CA TYR A 42 -2.57 8.98 -5.13
C TYR A 42 -1.68 8.69 -6.34
N TRP A 43 -1.81 9.49 -7.41
CA TRP A 43 -0.97 9.31 -8.60
C TRP A 43 0.49 9.68 -8.35
N THR A 44 0.77 10.56 -7.38
CA THR A 44 2.15 10.83 -6.94
C THR A 44 2.73 9.59 -6.28
N ALA A 45 1.97 8.92 -5.41
CA ALA A 45 2.39 7.68 -4.76
C ALA A 45 2.64 6.55 -5.77
N GLU A 46 1.73 6.34 -6.71
CA GLU A 46 1.89 5.34 -7.78
C GLU A 46 3.10 5.65 -8.67
N SER A 47 3.35 6.93 -8.98
CA SER A 47 4.52 7.33 -9.75
C SER A 47 5.81 7.10 -8.97
N LEU A 48 5.85 7.44 -7.68
CA LEU A 48 7.02 7.19 -6.82
C LEU A 48 7.30 5.69 -6.69
N ALA A 49 6.26 4.85 -6.57
CA ALA A 49 6.39 3.40 -6.55
C ALA A 49 6.94 2.88 -7.88
N GLY A 50 6.41 3.35 -9.01
CA GLY A 50 6.92 3.01 -10.35
C GLY A 50 8.36 3.43 -10.59
N ALA A 51 8.81 4.53 -9.97
CA ALA A 51 10.19 5.00 -10.00
C ALA A 51 11.13 4.20 -9.06
N GLY A 52 10.61 3.23 -8.31
CA GLY A 52 11.37 2.47 -7.31
C GLY A 52 11.65 3.24 -6.01
N ASN A 53 11.07 4.43 -5.82
CA ASN A 53 11.20 5.19 -4.58
C ASN A 53 10.10 4.79 -3.59
N GLU A 54 10.20 3.57 -3.09
CA GLU A 54 9.17 2.93 -2.27
C GLU A 54 8.91 3.67 -0.95
N ALA A 55 9.96 4.21 -0.31
CA ALA A 55 9.80 4.96 0.94
C ALA A 55 8.99 6.25 0.73
N ALA A 56 9.26 6.99 -0.34
CA ALA A 56 8.48 8.17 -0.68
C ALA A 56 7.06 7.80 -1.12
N ALA A 57 6.87 6.67 -1.79
CA ALA A 57 5.56 6.18 -2.17
C ALA A 57 4.68 5.86 -0.95
N LEU A 58 5.22 5.18 0.07
CA LEU A 58 4.51 4.92 1.33
C LEU A 58 4.06 6.22 2.00
N ASN A 59 4.96 7.22 2.11
CA ASN A 59 4.61 8.52 2.67
C ASN A 59 3.53 9.25 1.86
N ALA A 60 3.56 9.11 0.53
CA ALA A 60 2.55 9.70 -0.34
C ALA A 60 1.19 9.00 -0.21
N TYR A 61 1.16 7.68 -0.02
CA TYR A 61 -0.08 6.96 0.33
C TYR A 61 -0.62 7.39 1.68
N ASP A 62 0.23 7.57 2.69
CA ASP A 62 -0.20 8.10 3.98
C ASP A 62 -0.80 9.51 3.85
N ALA A 63 -0.24 10.34 2.98
CA ALA A 63 -0.81 11.65 2.69
C ALA A 63 -2.20 11.56 2.05
N VAL A 64 -2.46 10.58 1.17
CA VAL A 64 -3.82 10.33 0.64
C VAL A 64 -4.80 10.10 1.79
N LEU A 65 -4.46 9.20 2.71
CA LEU A 65 -5.31 8.79 3.84
C LEU A 65 -5.51 9.86 4.92
N THR A 66 -4.83 11.01 4.79
CA THR A 66 -4.99 12.18 5.69
C THR A 66 -5.74 13.33 5.02
N ASN A 67 -6.07 13.19 3.73
CA ASN A 67 -6.81 14.18 2.99
C ASN A 67 -8.30 14.19 3.41
N ALA A 68 -8.99 15.31 3.19
CA ALA A 68 -10.39 15.44 3.61
C ALA A 68 -11.37 14.65 2.73
N SER A 69 -11.04 14.47 1.45
CA SER A 69 -11.73 13.52 0.57
C SER A 69 -11.18 12.11 0.79
N MET A 70 -12.05 11.11 0.60
CA MET A 70 -11.80 9.66 0.78
C MET A 70 -11.98 8.87 -0.53
N ALA A 71 -11.99 9.54 -1.68
CA ALA A 71 -12.30 8.94 -2.98
C ALA A 71 -11.23 7.93 -3.43
N MET A 72 -10.00 8.05 -2.95
CA MET A 72 -8.84 7.23 -3.30
C MET A 72 -8.30 6.45 -2.09
N ASP A 73 -8.92 6.53 -0.93
CA ASP A 73 -8.46 5.87 0.29
C ASP A 73 -8.39 4.34 0.15
N GLN A 74 -9.46 3.69 -0.33
CA GLN A 74 -9.47 2.25 -0.50
C GLN A 74 -8.35 1.76 -1.45
N PRO A 75 -8.20 2.30 -2.69
CA PRO A 75 -7.09 1.90 -3.54
C PRO A 75 -5.72 2.28 -2.95
N ALA A 76 -5.59 3.40 -2.24
CA ALA A 76 -4.35 3.77 -1.55
C ALA A 76 -3.95 2.77 -0.46
N LEU A 77 -4.89 2.34 0.38
CA LEU A 77 -4.66 1.31 1.41
C LEU A 77 -4.20 -0.01 0.81
N ILE A 78 -4.83 -0.43 -0.29
CA ILE A 78 -4.46 -1.66 -1.00
C ILE A 78 -3.05 -1.53 -1.58
N LYS A 79 -2.74 -0.41 -2.26
CA LYS A 79 -1.41 -0.21 -2.85
C LYS A 79 -0.31 -0.09 -1.81
N LYS A 80 -0.57 0.62 -0.70
CA LYS A 80 0.30 0.67 0.47
C LYS A 80 0.55 -0.73 1.03
N GLY A 81 -0.51 -1.52 1.21
CA GLY A 81 -0.42 -2.90 1.68
C GLY A 81 0.45 -3.79 0.78
N ILE A 82 0.26 -3.71 -0.54
CA ILE A 82 1.06 -4.47 -1.52
C ILE A 82 2.55 -4.08 -1.43
N LEU A 83 2.84 -2.79 -1.30
CA LEU A 83 4.21 -2.30 -1.19
C LEU A 83 4.89 -2.78 0.10
N LEU A 84 4.13 -2.83 1.21
CA LEU A 84 4.60 -3.39 2.48
C LEU A 84 4.80 -4.90 2.39
N PHE A 85 3.90 -5.62 1.72
CA PHE A 85 4.00 -7.05 1.48
C PHE A 85 5.29 -7.40 0.73
N ASN A 86 5.58 -6.69 -0.36
CA ASN A 86 6.81 -6.88 -1.14
C ASN A 86 8.08 -6.63 -0.32
N LYS A 87 7.98 -5.84 0.76
CA LYS A 87 9.06 -5.61 1.73
C LYS A 87 9.14 -6.64 2.85
N ASN A 88 8.37 -7.73 2.78
CA ASN A 88 8.19 -8.71 3.86
C ASN A 88 7.66 -8.10 5.18
N ARG A 89 7.05 -6.91 5.13
CA ARG A 89 6.41 -6.26 6.30
C ARG A 89 4.97 -6.73 6.40
N TYR A 90 4.79 -8.03 6.56
CA TYR A 90 3.50 -8.68 6.38
C TYR A 90 2.44 -8.24 7.40
N GLU A 91 2.81 -8.00 8.65
CA GLU A 91 1.85 -7.51 9.66
C GLU A 91 1.26 -6.14 9.29
N GLU A 92 2.11 -5.22 8.83
CA GLU A 92 1.67 -3.88 8.42
C GLU A 92 0.89 -3.91 7.11
N ALA A 93 1.25 -4.82 6.20
CA ALA A 93 0.49 -5.08 4.98
C ALA A 93 -0.92 -5.61 5.32
N ALA A 94 -1.02 -6.60 6.20
CA ALA A 94 -2.28 -7.18 6.64
C ALA A 94 -3.17 -6.13 7.33
N ALA A 95 -2.58 -5.26 8.15
CA ALA A 95 -3.29 -4.14 8.78
C ALA A 95 -3.83 -3.15 7.73
N SER A 96 -3.05 -2.84 6.70
CA SER A 96 -3.48 -1.94 5.62
C SER A 96 -4.66 -2.54 4.82
N PHE A 97 -4.60 -3.83 4.47
CA PHE A 97 -5.71 -4.51 3.78
C PHE A 97 -6.94 -4.66 4.67
N GLN A 98 -6.76 -4.94 5.96
CA GLN A 98 -7.86 -5.01 6.92
C GLN A 98 -8.58 -3.67 7.03
N LYS A 99 -7.83 -2.56 7.13
CA LYS A 99 -8.41 -1.21 7.11
C LYS A 99 -9.18 -0.92 5.83
N ALA A 100 -8.68 -1.35 4.66
CA ALA A 100 -9.41 -1.21 3.39
C ALA A 100 -10.75 -1.97 3.37
N ILE A 101 -10.86 -3.07 4.12
CA ILE A 101 -12.07 -3.88 4.24
C ILE A 101 -13.06 -3.24 5.23
N ASP A 102 -12.55 -2.79 6.37
CA ASP A 102 -13.39 -2.29 7.47
C ASP A 102 -13.95 -0.89 7.17
N ASP A 103 -13.12 -0.01 6.63
CA ASP A 103 -13.51 1.39 6.37
C ASP A 103 -14.26 1.54 5.03
N TYR A 104 -14.06 0.61 4.09
CA TYR A 104 -14.62 0.67 2.73
C TYR A 104 -15.26 -0.66 2.29
N PRO A 105 -16.27 -1.18 3.02
CA PRO A 105 -16.87 -2.49 2.75
C PRO A 105 -17.59 -2.58 1.40
N ASP A 106 -18.08 -1.46 0.87
CA ASP A 106 -18.80 -1.37 -0.41
C ASP A 106 -17.93 -0.79 -1.54
N GLY A 107 -16.63 -0.61 -1.31
CA GLY A 107 -15.73 -0.01 -2.31
C GLY A 107 -15.36 -0.99 -3.43
N ASP A 108 -15.09 -0.44 -4.62
CA ASP A 108 -14.82 -1.18 -5.87
C ASP A 108 -13.70 -2.23 -5.77
N TYR A 109 -12.81 -2.11 -4.78
CA TYR A 109 -11.66 -2.98 -4.60
C TYR A 109 -11.75 -3.91 -3.39
N ILE A 110 -12.94 -4.10 -2.82
CA ILE A 110 -13.14 -4.90 -1.60
C ILE A 110 -12.66 -6.35 -1.75
N GLU A 111 -13.03 -7.01 -2.86
CA GLU A 111 -12.65 -8.40 -3.11
C GLU A 111 -11.12 -8.56 -3.15
N LYS A 112 -10.44 -7.60 -3.80
CA LYS A 112 -8.99 -7.54 -3.87
C LYS A 112 -8.36 -7.33 -2.50
N ALA A 113 -8.94 -6.46 -1.66
CA ALA A 113 -8.45 -6.27 -0.29
C ALA A 113 -8.57 -7.56 0.53
N ILE A 114 -9.68 -8.30 0.40
CA ILE A 114 -9.90 -9.59 1.08
C ILE A 114 -8.89 -10.64 0.63
N GLU A 115 -8.64 -10.73 -0.68
CA GLU A 115 -7.66 -11.64 -1.27
C GLU A 115 -6.25 -11.37 -0.72
N TRP A 116 -5.78 -10.13 -0.85
CA TRP A 116 -4.45 -9.74 -0.37
C TRP A 116 -4.29 -9.93 1.14
N ARG A 117 -5.34 -9.63 1.94
CA ARG A 117 -5.30 -9.89 3.39
C ARG A 117 -5.13 -11.38 3.68
N ARG A 118 -5.85 -12.24 2.95
CA ARG A 118 -5.79 -13.70 3.13
C ARG A 118 -4.39 -14.21 2.79
N GLU A 119 -3.84 -13.82 1.65
CA GLU A 119 -2.49 -14.18 1.22
C GLU A 119 -1.44 -13.72 2.23
N THR A 120 -1.51 -12.46 2.65
CA THR A 120 -0.58 -11.89 3.63
C THR A 120 -0.61 -12.64 4.96
N ARG A 121 -1.79 -13.04 5.46
CA ARG A 121 -1.91 -13.83 6.68
C ARG A 121 -1.35 -15.24 6.55
N ALA A 122 -1.38 -15.83 5.36
CA ALA A 122 -0.73 -17.11 5.11
C ALA A 122 0.80 -16.98 5.24
N MET A 123 1.37 -15.90 4.68
CA MET A 123 2.81 -15.60 4.80
C MET A 123 3.26 -15.39 6.25
N ILE A 124 2.47 -14.67 7.05
CA ILE A 124 2.75 -14.48 8.49
C ILE A 124 2.82 -15.85 9.19
N ARG A 125 1.81 -16.69 8.98
CA ARG A 125 1.74 -18.02 9.60
C ARG A 125 2.95 -18.88 9.20
N GLU A 126 3.30 -18.87 7.92
CA GLU A 126 4.46 -19.60 7.41
C GLU A 126 5.76 -19.12 8.05
N GLN A 127 5.99 -17.80 8.13
CA GLN A 127 7.16 -17.25 8.79
C GLN A 127 7.25 -17.65 10.26
N SER A 128 6.14 -17.59 11.00
CA SER A 128 6.12 -18.00 12.42
C SER A 128 6.44 -19.49 12.58
N VAL A 129 5.94 -20.36 11.70
CA VAL A 129 6.25 -21.80 11.72
C VAL A 129 7.72 -22.03 11.43
N LEU A 130 8.29 -21.35 10.43
CA LEU A 130 9.71 -21.47 10.06
C LEU A 130 10.64 -20.93 11.16
N GLU A 131 10.26 -19.83 11.82
CA GLU A 131 11.01 -19.28 12.95
C GLU A 131 11.00 -20.22 14.15
N ASN A 132 9.83 -20.76 14.50
CA ASN A 132 9.71 -21.79 15.54
C ASN A 132 10.56 -23.02 15.20
N ALA A 133 10.47 -23.53 13.97
CA ALA A 133 11.25 -24.70 13.54
C ALA A 133 12.77 -24.46 13.53
N ARG A 134 13.23 -23.21 13.35
CA ARG A 134 14.66 -22.87 13.51
C ARG A 134 15.11 -22.87 14.96
N PHE A 135 14.21 -22.59 15.89
CA PHE A 135 14.50 -22.56 17.32
C PHE A 135 14.55 -23.97 17.93
N TYR A 136 13.77 -24.92 17.40
CA TYR A 136 13.81 -26.32 17.83
C TYR A 136 14.76 -27.14 16.94
N ARG A 137 15.97 -27.49 17.45
CA ARG A 137 16.84 -28.46 16.74
C ARG A 137 16.33 -29.88 16.97
N PRO A 138 16.45 -30.80 15.98
CA PRO A 138 16.27 -32.23 16.21
C PRO A 138 17.31 -32.70 17.24
N GLY A 139 16.92 -32.74 18.51
CA GLY A 139 17.80 -33.01 19.65
C GLY A 139 17.45 -32.24 20.93
N ASP A 140 16.66 -31.16 20.83
CA ASP A 140 16.21 -30.38 22.00
C ASP A 140 14.93 -30.95 22.64
N LEU A 141 14.27 -31.91 21.98
CA LEU A 141 13.20 -32.70 22.59
C LEU A 141 13.84 -33.73 23.53
N ARG A 142 13.87 -33.42 24.83
CA ARG A 142 13.99 -34.47 25.84
C ARG A 142 12.67 -35.26 25.82
N ASP A 143 12.75 -36.59 25.85
CA ASP A 143 11.63 -37.55 25.76
C ASP A 143 10.54 -37.45 26.86
N GLY A 144 10.35 -36.29 27.51
CA GLY A 144 9.52 -36.12 28.71
C GLY A 144 8.28 -35.24 28.58
N ASP A 145 8.14 -34.39 27.56
CA ASP A 145 7.13 -33.32 27.59
C ASP A 145 5.92 -33.59 26.66
N PHE A 146 5.43 -34.83 26.65
CA PHE A 146 4.08 -35.15 26.19
C PHE A 146 3.24 -35.65 27.37
N TYR A 147 2.49 -34.76 28.00
CA TYR A 147 1.24 -35.08 28.72
C TYR A 147 0.24 -33.93 28.59
#